data_AF-A2CG33-F1
#
_entry.id   AF-A2CG33-F1
#
_cell.length_a   1.000
_cell.length_b   1.000
_cell.length_c   1.000
_cell.angle_alpha   90.00
_cell.angle_beta   90.00
_cell.angle_gamma   90.00
#
_symmetry.space_group_name_H-M   'P 1'
#
loop_
_entity.id
_entity.type
_entity.pdbx_description
1 polymer ?
#
loop_
_entity_poly.entity_id
_entity_poly.type
_entity_poly.pdbx_seq_one_letter_code
_entity_poly.pdbx_strand_id
1 'polypeptide(L)'
;MPSLPAPPAPRLLLGLLLLGSRPASGTGPEPPALPIRSEKEPLPVRGAAGCSFGGKVYALDETWHPDLGEPFGVMRCVLCACEAPQWARRGRGPGRVSCKNIKPQCPTLACRQPRQLPGHCCQTCPQERSNLDPQPAGLVFEYPRDPEHRSYSDRGEPGVGERTRADGHTDFVALLTGPRSQAVARARVSLLRSSLRFSVSYQRLDRPSRVRFTDPTGNILFEHPATPTQDGLVCGVWRAVPRLSVRLLRAEQLRVALVTSTHPSGEVWGPLIWQGALAAETFSAILTLEDPLQRGVGGIALLTLSDTEDSLHFLLLFRGLLGGLAQAPLKLQILHQGQLLRELQANTSAQEPGFAEVLPSLTDQEMDWLELGELQMVLEKAGGPELRISGYITTRQSCDVLQSVLCGADALIPVQTGAAGSASFILLGNGSLIYQVQVVGTGSEVVAMTLETKPQRKNQRTVLCHMAGLQPGGHMAVGMCSGLGARGAHMLLQNELFLNVGTKDFPDGELRGHVTALCYSGHSARYDRLPVPLAGALVLPPVRSQAAGHAWLSLDTHCHLHYEVLLAGLGGSEQGTVTAHLLGPPGMPGPQRLLKGFYGSEVKS
;
A
#
# COMPACT_ATOMS: atom_id res chain seq x y z
N MET A 1 45.37 48.86 -54.97
CA MET A 1 45.88 50.16 -54.51
C MET A 1 45.52 50.33 -53.04
N PRO A 2 46.44 50.85 -52.22
CA PRO A 2 47.21 50.10 -51.21
C PRO A 2 46.78 50.51 -49.78
N SER A 3 47.25 50.02 -48.63
CA SER A 3 48.29 49.07 -48.20
C SER A 3 48.14 48.88 -46.68
N LEU A 4 48.43 47.68 -46.17
CA LEU A 4 48.81 47.41 -44.77
C LEU A 4 50.04 48.26 -44.35
N PRO A 5 50.29 48.42 -43.04
CA PRO A 5 51.24 47.50 -42.39
C PRO A 5 50.84 47.05 -40.97
N ALA A 6 51.41 45.90 -40.58
CA ALA A 6 51.32 45.27 -39.26
C ALA A 6 52.53 45.67 -38.35
N PRO A 7 52.79 44.98 -37.22
CA PRO A 7 52.85 45.51 -35.84
C PRO A 7 54.29 45.77 -35.33
N PRO A 8 54.49 46.06 -34.02
CA PRO A 8 55.02 45.00 -33.14
C PRO A 8 54.58 45.07 -31.65
N ALA A 9 54.51 43.89 -31.00
CA ALA A 9 54.87 43.72 -29.57
C ALA A 9 56.33 43.20 -29.53
N PRO A 10 57.07 43.04 -28.39
CA PRO A 10 56.69 43.09 -26.97
C PRO A 10 57.75 43.78 -26.04
N ARG A 11 57.48 43.89 -24.72
CA ARG A 11 58.37 43.47 -23.60
C ARG A 11 57.95 44.02 -22.23
N LEU A 12 57.67 43.07 -21.33
CA LEU A 12 57.90 43.00 -19.88
C LEU A 12 58.52 44.23 -19.19
N LEU A 13 57.88 44.67 -18.10
CA LEU A 13 58.56 44.78 -16.80
C LEU A 13 57.58 44.74 -15.62
N LEU A 14 57.96 43.85 -14.70
CA LEU A 14 57.42 43.54 -13.37
C LEU A 14 57.64 44.72 -12.41
N GLY A 15 56.69 44.99 -11.51
CA GLY A 15 56.88 45.98 -10.43
C GLY A 15 55.75 45.99 -9.42
N LEU A 16 55.90 45.17 -8.37
CA LEU A 16 55.07 45.12 -7.16
C LEU A 16 55.06 46.47 -6.40
N LEU A 17 53.95 46.74 -5.69
CA LEU A 17 53.85 47.24 -4.30
C LEU A 17 52.36 47.45 -3.97
N LEU A 18 51.67 46.48 -3.36
CA LEU A 18 51.47 46.34 -1.90
C LEU A 18 50.89 47.59 -1.22
N LEU A 19 49.56 47.63 -1.10
CA LEU A 19 48.87 48.21 0.06
C LEU A 19 47.89 47.16 0.57
N GLY A 20 48.22 46.61 1.74
CA GLY A 20 47.43 45.59 2.40
C GLY A 20 46.22 46.17 3.13
N SER A 21 45.15 45.38 3.16
CA SER A 21 44.14 45.40 4.21
C SER A 21 43.77 43.96 4.57
N ARG A 22 43.96 43.62 5.84
CA ARG A 22 43.66 42.34 6.49
C ARG A 22 42.13 42.07 6.55
N PRO A 23 41.73 40.81 6.83
CA PRO A 23 40.43 40.27 6.42
C PRO A 23 39.32 40.69 7.37
N ALA A 24 38.21 41.18 6.82
CA ALA A 24 36.94 41.17 7.52
C ALA A 24 36.34 39.77 7.37
N SER A 25 36.18 39.06 8.49
CA SER A 25 35.33 37.88 8.61
C SER A 25 33.88 38.28 8.34
N GLY A 26 33.51 38.33 7.06
CA GLY A 26 32.13 38.48 6.63
C GLY A 26 31.47 37.11 6.61
N THR A 27 30.61 36.85 7.59
CA THR A 27 29.52 35.88 7.46
C THR A 27 28.79 36.18 6.16
N GLY A 28 28.99 35.33 5.14
CA GLY A 28 28.21 35.40 3.90
C GLY A 28 26.72 35.28 4.22
N PRO A 29 25.84 35.90 3.42
CA PRO A 29 24.41 35.83 3.64
C PRO A 29 23.98 34.36 3.62
N GLU A 30 23.37 33.92 4.72
CA GLU A 30 22.72 32.62 4.82
C GLU A 30 21.73 32.48 3.65
N PRO A 31 21.80 31.39 2.85
CA PRO A 31 20.92 31.25 1.69
C PRO A 31 19.47 31.29 2.16
N PRO A 32 18.57 31.98 1.43
CA PRO A 32 17.19 32.14 1.86
C PRO A 32 16.54 30.78 2.02
N ALA A 33 16.10 30.43 3.23
CA ALA A 33 15.45 29.16 3.50
C ALA A 33 14.17 29.01 2.67
N LEU A 34 13.92 27.81 2.12
CA LEU A 34 12.65 27.52 1.42
C LEU A 34 11.47 27.80 2.37
N PRO A 35 10.39 28.46 1.92
CA PRO A 35 9.25 28.86 2.75
C PRO A 35 8.36 27.68 3.19
N ILE A 36 8.76 26.44 2.89
CA ILE A 36 8.08 25.22 3.34
C ILE A 36 8.62 24.90 4.73
N ARG A 37 7.78 24.72 5.75
CA ARG A 37 8.22 24.28 7.09
C ARG A 37 7.87 22.80 7.25
N SER A 38 8.85 21.97 7.56
CA SER A 38 8.61 20.63 8.09
C SER A 38 7.89 20.79 9.42
N GLU A 39 7.00 19.87 9.72
CA GLU A 39 6.49 19.69 11.07
C GLU A 39 7.70 19.41 11.97
N LYS A 40 8.21 20.45 12.64
CA LYS A 40 8.89 20.22 13.90
C LYS A 40 7.78 19.72 14.80
N GLU A 41 7.88 18.46 15.20
CA GLU A 41 7.11 17.89 16.30
C GLU A 41 6.98 19.00 17.36
N PRO A 42 5.75 19.45 17.66
CA PRO A 42 5.55 20.75 18.27
C PRO A 42 6.33 20.80 19.57
N LEU A 43 7.36 21.65 19.60
CA LEU A 43 8.02 22.00 20.85
C LEU A 43 6.92 22.53 21.78
N PRO A 44 6.74 21.95 22.97
CA PRO A 44 5.68 22.38 23.85
C PRO A 44 5.85 23.87 24.13
N VAL A 45 4.78 24.63 23.91
CA VAL A 45 4.65 26.04 24.28
C VAL A 45 5.22 26.21 25.70
N ARG A 46 6.10 27.19 25.92
CA ARG A 46 6.62 27.52 27.25
C ARG A 46 5.45 27.59 28.23
N GLY A 47 5.35 26.59 29.12
CA GLY A 47 4.25 26.44 30.07
C GLY A 47 3.52 25.08 30.02
N ALA A 48 3.81 24.18 29.07
CA ALA A 48 3.25 22.84 29.08
C ALA A 48 3.78 22.01 30.27
N ALA A 49 2.87 21.44 31.06
CA ALA A 49 3.21 20.53 32.14
C ALA A 49 3.79 19.23 31.54
N GLY A 50 5.11 19.04 31.64
CA GLY A 50 5.83 17.88 31.16
C GLY A 50 7.10 17.65 31.98
N CYS A 51 7.82 16.57 31.70
CA CYS A 51 9.02 16.16 32.40
C CYS A 51 10.25 16.30 31.50
N SER A 52 11.33 16.91 31.99
CA SER A 52 12.62 16.92 31.28
C SER A 52 13.52 15.79 31.78
N PHE A 53 14.04 14.95 30.89
CA PHE A 53 15.00 13.89 31.22
C PHE A 53 16.01 13.70 30.08
N GLY A 54 17.31 13.71 30.39
CA GLY A 54 18.37 13.45 29.40
C GLY A 54 18.40 14.42 28.20
N GLY A 55 18.04 15.70 28.40
CA GLY A 55 18.00 16.71 27.34
C GLY A 55 16.76 16.63 26.41
N LYS A 56 15.86 15.67 26.64
CA LYS A 56 14.56 15.55 25.97
C LYS A 56 13.44 15.97 26.92
N VAL A 57 12.34 16.47 26.36
CA VAL A 57 11.13 16.84 27.11
C VAL A 57 10.05 15.84 26.76
N TYR A 58 9.44 15.26 27.79
CA TYR A 58 8.41 14.24 27.72
C TYR A 58 7.08 14.84 28.19
N ALA A 59 5.99 14.53 27.48
CA ALA A 59 4.65 14.89 27.88
C ALA A 59 4.20 14.10 29.13
N LEU A 60 3.21 14.61 29.87
CA LEU A 60 2.58 13.85 30.96
C LEU A 60 2.04 12.51 30.43
N ASP A 61 2.23 11.46 31.22
CA ASP A 61 1.91 10.05 30.94
C ASP A 61 2.69 9.41 29.76
N GLU A 62 3.63 10.12 29.16
CA GLU A 62 4.56 9.55 28.19
C GLU A 62 5.51 8.56 28.89
N THR A 63 5.76 7.41 28.26
CA THR A 63 6.68 6.38 28.77
C THR A 63 7.80 6.09 27.78
N TRP A 64 9.02 5.91 28.28
CA TRP A 64 10.21 5.71 27.46
C TRP A 64 11.27 4.86 28.17
N HIS A 65 12.19 4.29 27.39
CA HIS A 65 13.43 3.71 27.91
C HIS A 65 14.51 4.78 27.95
N PRO A 66 15.13 5.06 29.11
CA PRO A 66 16.12 6.13 29.20
C PRO A 66 17.39 5.75 28.44
N ASP A 67 17.91 6.69 27.67
CA ASP A 67 19.22 6.60 27.03
C ASP A 67 20.23 7.35 27.90
N LEU A 68 21.23 6.62 28.40
CA LEU A 68 22.26 7.19 29.26
C LEU A 68 23.49 7.66 28.47
N GLY A 69 23.47 7.56 27.13
CA GLY A 69 24.61 7.90 26.28
C GLY A 69 25.75 6.90 26.42
N GLU A 70 26.83 7.10 25.65
CA GLU A 70 28.00 6.22 25.72
C GLU A 70 28.70 6.29 27.09
N PRO A 71 29.14 5.15 27.66
CA PRO A 71 29.18 3.80 27.07
C PRO A 71 27.92 2.93 27.29
N PHE A 72 26.89 3.45 27.96
CA PHE A 72 25.78 2.63 28.50
C PHE A 72 24.58 2.48 27.55
N GLY A 73 24.33 3.48 26.70
CA GLY A 73 23.23 3.47 25.72
C GLY A 73 21.83 3.36 26.36
N VAL A 74 20.89 2.79 25.60
CA VAL A 74 19.47 2.70 26.00
C VAL A 74 19.24 1.58 27.02
N MET A 75 18.75 1.94 28.22
CA MET A 75 18.41 1.02 29.29
C MET A 75 17.03 0.38 29.09
N ARG A 76 17.00 -0.70 28.29
CA ARG A 76 15.75 -1.32 27.83
C ARG A 76 14.93 -2.03 28.90
N CYS A 77 15.55 -2.33 30.05
CA CYS A 77 14.86 -2.90 31.21
C CYS A 77 14.38 -1.86 32.23
N VAL A 78 14.51 -0.58 31.93
CA VAL A 78 14.00 0.50 32.75
C VAL A 78 12.93 1.23 31.95
N LEU A 79 11.71 1.30 32.47
CA LEU A 79 10.63 2.08 31.88
C LEU A 79 10.42 3.32 32.74
N CYS A 80 10.69 4.48 32.16
CA CYS A 80 10.41 5.78 32.73
C CYS A 80 9.04 6.26 32.26
N ALA A 81 8.32 6.94 33.15
CA ALA A 81 7.04 7.59 32.89
C ALA A 81 7.08 9.02 33.42
N CYS A 82 6.43 9.96 32.73
CA CYS A 82 6.23 11.30 33.25
C CYS A 82 4.91 11.36 34.05
N GLU A 83 4.98 11.32 35.38
CA GLU A 83 3.79 11.31 36.24
C GLU A 83 3.41 12.74 36.68
N ALA A 84 2.10 13.03 36.77
CA ALA A 84 1.60 14.28 37.35
C ALA A 84 1.81 14.31 38.88
N PRO A 85 2.15 15.47 39.49
CA PRO A 85 2.40 15.54 40.93
C PRO A 85 1.11 15.31 41.74
N GLN A 86 1.14 14.30 42.60
CA GLN A 86 -0.01 13.82 43.39
C GLN A 86 -0.52 14.83 44.45
N TRP A 87 0.25 15.89 44.77
CA TRP A 87 -0.12 16.91 45.79
C TRP A 87 -0.89 18.12 45.23
N ALA A 88 -1.10 18.23 43.91
CA ALA A 88 -1.68 19.45 43.34
C ALA A 88 -3.21 19.38 43.20
N ARG A 89 -3.97 19.72 44.25
CA ARG A 89 -5.36 20.22 44.10
C ARG A 89 -5.46 21.57 43.35
N ARG A 90 -4.34 22.08 42.81
CA ARG A 90 -4.23 23.29 41.96
C ARG A 90 -3.13 23.03 40.94
N GLY A 91 -3.48 22.58 39.74
CA GLY A 91 -2.58 22.07 38.70
C GLY A 91 -1.54 23.06 38.15
N ARG A 92 -0.53 23.42 38.95
CA ARG A 92 0.71 24.04 38.48
C ARG A 92 1.90 23.48 39.27
N GLY A 93 2.52 22.45 38.70
CA GLY A 93 3.84 21.96 39.08
C GLY A 93 4.45 21.19 37.90
N PRO A 94 5.78 21.20 37.71
CA PRO A 94 6.42 20.42 36.67
C PRO A 94 6.17 18.91 36.90
N GLY A 95 6.02 18.14 35.81
CA GLY A 95 5.82 16.69 35.89
C GLY A 95 7.03 16.00 36.54
N ARG A 96 6.81 14.88 37.22
CA ARG A 96 7.87 14.10 37.87
C ARG A 96 8.17 12.84 37.07
N VAL A 97 9.44 12.64 36.71
CA VAL A 97 9.89 11.38 36.09
C VAL A 97 9.91 10.27 37.14
N SER A 98 9.25 9.15 36.82
CA SER A 98 9.16 7.93 37.62
C SER A 98 9.68 6.77 36.79
N CYS A 99 10.85 6.22 37.15
CA CYS A 99 11.46 5.11 36.43
C CYS A 99 11.40 3.82 37.25
N LYS A 100 10.93 2.74 36.63
CA LYS A 100 10.77 1.43 37.28
C LYS A 100 11.49 0.36 36.47
N ASN A 101 12.10 -0.59 37.16
CA ASN A 101 12.72 -1.76 36.52
C ASN A 101 11.61 -2.74 36.11
N ILE A 102 11.53 -3.05 34.82
CA ILE A 102 10.51 -3.94 34.25
C ILE A 102 11.00 -5.39 34.07
N LYS A 103 12.27 -5.69 34.37
CA LYS A 103 12.82 -7.06 34.35
C LYS A 103 12.01 -8.09 35.17
N PRO A 104 11.47 -7.78 36.38
CA PRO A 104 10.63 -8.74 37.11
C PRO A 104 9.22 -8.94 36.53
N GLN A 105 8.79 -8.10 35.57
CA GLN A 105 7.51 -8.25 34.88
C GLN A 105 7.62 -9.13 33.61
N CYS A 106 8.83 -9.63 33.32
CA CYS A 106 9.03 -10.54 32.20
C CYS A 106 8.33 -11.88 32.47
N PRO A 107 7.63 -12.45 31.47
CA PRO A 107 6.95 -13.73 31.62
C PRO A 107 7.96 -14.83 31.95
N THR A 108 7.60 -15.72 32.88
CA THR A 108 8.42 -16.89 33.23
C THR A 108 8.44 -17.87 32.07
N LEU A 109 9.63 -18.15 31.54
CA LEU A 109 9.82 -19.02 30.38
C LEU A 109 10.08 -20.46 30.84
N ALA A 110 9.39 -21.42 30.22
CA ALA A 110 9.51 -22.85 30.53
C ALA A 110 10.54 -23.60 29.65
N CYS A 111 11.37 -22.89 28.88
CA CYS A 111 12.34 -23.51 27.97
C CYS A 111 13.72 -23.70 28.60
N ARG A 112 14.47 -24.71 28.12
CA ARG A 112 15.79 -25.09 28.66
C ARG A 112 16.90 -24.06 28.43
N GLN A 113 16.82 -23.23 27.40
CA GLN A 113 17.84 -22.21 27.08
C GLN A 113 17.21 -20.89 26.59
N PRO A 114 16.74 -20.03 27.50
CA PRO A 114 16.25 -18.70 27.13
C PRO A 114 17.41 -17.80 26.68
N ARG A 115 17.23 -17.08 25.56
CA ARG A 115 18.23 -16.14 25.02
C ARG A 115 17.69 -14.72 25.05
N GLN A 116 18.54 -13.75 25.41
CA GLN A 116 18.20 -12.33 25.35
C GLN A 116 18.57 -11.78 23.97
N LEU A 117 17.57 -11.31 23.23
CA LEU A 117 17.79 -10.71 21.91
C LEU A 117 18.40 -9.31 22.05
N PRO A 118 19.31 -8.90 21.14
CA PRO A 118 19.84 -7.54 21.10
C PRO A 118 18.68 -6.55 21.01
N GLY A 119 18.60 -5.63 21.96
CA GLY A 119 17.56 -4.62 21.97
C GLY A 119 16.25 -4.97 22.70
N HIS A 120 16.18 -6.11 23.39
CA HIS A 120 15.01 -6.52 24.19
C HIS A 120 15.35 -6.68 25.68
N CYS A 121 14.40 -6.35 26.57
CA CYS A 121 14.59 -6.56 28.02
C CYS A 121 14.36 -8.02 28.44
N CYS A 122 13.25 -8.63 27.99
CA CYS A 122 12.89 -9.98 28.36
C CYS A 122 13.59 -11.01 27.47
N GLN A 123 13.93 -12.16 28.04
CA GLN A 123 14.46 -13.28 27.27
C GLN A 123 13.35 -13.92 26.43
N THR A 124 13.73 -14.58 25.35
CA THR A 124 12.83 -15.31 24.45
C THR A 124 13.36 -16.71 24.24
N CYS A 125 12.46 -17.68 24.17
CA CYS A 125 12.82 -19.05 23.81
C CYS A 125 13.06 -19.13 22.28
N PRO A 126 14.11 -19.82 21.81
CA PRO A 126 14.24 -20.15 20.40
C PRO A 126 13.02 -20.96 19.95
N GLN A 127 12.43 -20.65 18.80
CA GLN A 127 11.29 -21.40 18.25
C GLN A 127 11.73 -22.80 17.83
N GLU A 128 11.53 -23.80 18.70
CA GLU A 128 11.30 -25.16 18.25
C GLU A 128 9.82 -25.31 17.87
N ARG A 129 9.57 -25.84 16.68
CA ARG A 129 8.23 -26.12 16.17
C ARG A 129 7.55 -27.14 17.07
N SER A 130 6.58 -26.71 17.86
CA SER A 130 5.63 -27.62 18.51
C SER A 130 4.26 -26.96 18.69
N ASN A 131 3.36 -27.35 17.78
CA ASN A 131 1.92 -27.63 17.89
C ASN A 131 1.06 -27.05 19.05
N LEU A 132 -0.04 -26.44 18.57
CA LEU A 132 -1.44 -26.48 19.02
C LEU A 132 -1.83 -25.75 20.32
N ASP A 133 -2.61 -24.68 20.11
CA ASP A 133 -3.78 -24.38 20.95
C ASP A 133 -4.97 -24.07 20.01
N PRO A 134 -6.16 -24.66 20.17
CA PRO A 134 -7.31 -24.41 19.28
C PRO A 134 -8.07 -23.13 19.69
N GLN A 135 -8.36 -22.27 18.71
CA GLN A 135 -9.32 -21.16 18.82
C GLN A 135 -10.46 -21.34 17.79
N PRO A 136 -11.64 -20.75 18.05
CA PRO A 136 -12.93 -21.32 17.68
C PRO A 136 -13.22 -21.26 16.19
N ALA A 137 -14.05 -22.21 15.74
CA ALA A 137 -14.55 -22.33 14.37
C ALA A 137 -15.31 -21.07 13.92
N GLY A 138 -14.59 -20.12 13.35
CA GLY A 138 -15.07 -19.26 12.28
C GLY A 138 -14.46 -19.77 10.97
N LEU A 139 -15.13 -19.54 9.84
CA LEU A 139 -14.75 -20.00 8.50
C LEU A 139 -13.38 -19.45 8.06
N VAL A 140 -12.28 -20.01 8.59
CA VAL A 140 -10.91 -19.69 8.18
C VAL A 140 -10.55 -20.62 7.04
N PHE A 141 -10.62 -20.11 5.81
CA PHE A 141 -10.06 -20.79 4.65
C PHE A 141 -8.61 -20.32 4.46
N GLU A 142 -7.64 -21.18 4.75
CA GLU A 142 -6.21 -20.91 4.53
C GLU A 142 -5.82 -21.46 3.14
N TYR A 143 -5.42 -20.56 2.24
CA TYR A 143 -5.06 -20.89 0.85
C TYR A 143 -3.73 -21.65 0.80
N PRO A 144 -3.66 -22.89 0.28
CA PRO A 144 -2.40 -23.63 0.16
C PRO A 144 -1.54 -23.04 -0.96
N ARG A 145 -0.48 -22.29 -0.61
CA ARG A 145 0.57 -21.88 -1.57
C ARG A 145 1.58 -23.01 -1.77
N ASP A 146 1.96 -23.26 -3.02
CA ASP A 146 2.92 -24.31 -3.39
C ASP A 146 4.32 -24.04 -2.77
N PRO A 147 4.96 -25.04 -2.12
CA PRO A 147 6.33 -24.92 -1.63
C PRO A 147 7.36 -24.51 -2.70
N GLU A 148 7.15 -24.83 -3.98
CA GLU A 148 8.09 -24.43 -5.03
C GLU A 148 8.09 -22.91 -5.25
N HIS A 149 6.95 -22.24 -5.04
CA HIS A 149 6.83 -20.77 -5.04
C HIS A 149 7.24 -20.13 -3.70
N ARG A 150 7.34 -20.91 -2.61
CA ARG A 150 8.02 -20.48 -1.36
C ARG A 150 9.55 -20.44 -1.48
N SER A 151 10.14 -21.19 -2.42
CA SER A 151 11.60 -21.40 -2.48
C SER A 151 12.41 -20.26 -3.14
N TYR A 152 11.76 -19.23 -3.69
CA TYR A 152 12.44 -18.13 -4.42
C TYR A 152 12.52 -16.80 -3.66
N SER A 153 12.27 -16.84 -2.35
CA SER A 153 12.73 -15.84 -1.39
C SER A 153 14.14 -16.24 -0.90
N ASP A 154 15.11 -16.45 -1.79
CA ASP A 154 16.43 -16.91 -1.36
C ASP A 154 17.36 -15.72 -1.03
N ARG A 155 17.90 -15.76 0.19
CA ARG A 155 18.89 -14.87 0.81
C ARG A 155 18.60 -13.37 0.77
N GLY A 156 17.65 -12.94 1.61
CA GLY A 156 17.63 -11.57 2.11
C GLY A 156 16.25 -11.02 2.44
N GLU A 157 15.18 -11.59 1.90
CA GLU A 157 13.84 -11.02 2.03
C GLU A 157 12.80 -12.12 2.26
N PRO A 158 12.04 -12.11 3.38
CA PRO A 158 11.01 -13.11 3.63
C PRO A 158 9.85 -13.00 2.63
N GLY A 159 9.32 -14.14 2.18
CA GLY A 159 8.27 -14.22 1.17
C GLY A 159 6.93 -13.60 1.61
N VAL A 160 6.07 -13.28 0.64
CA VAL A 160 4.79 -12.54 0.82
C VAL A 160 3.78 -13.27 1.75
N GLY A 161 3.90 -14.59 1.92
CA GLY A 161 3.12 -15.35 2.92
C GLY A 161 3.67 -15.29 4.35
N GLU A 162 4.92 -14.85 4.52
CA GLU A 162 5.60 -14.64 5.81
C GLU A 162 5.63 -13.14 6.16
N ARG A 163 5.62 -12.24 5.16
CA ARG A 163 5.41 -10.78 5.33
C ARG A 163 4.01 -10.44 5.86
N THR A 164 2.98 -11.24 5.60
CA THR A 164 1.64 -11.04 6.19
C THR A 164 1.60 -11.24 7.71
N ARG A 165 2.57 -11.99 8.27
CA ARG A 165 2.76 -12.10 9.74
C ARG A 165 3.85 -11.17 10.28
N ALA A 166 4.80 -10.74 9.44
CA ALA A 166 5.91 -9.86 9.85
C ALA A 166 5.61 -8.34 9.74
N ASP A 167 4.68 -7.92 8.87
CA ASP A 167 4.46 -6.49 8.53
C ASP A 167 3.17 -5.88 9.15
N GLY A 168 2.48 -6.63 10.04
CA GLY A 168 1.31 -6.13 10.77
C GLY A 168 0.12 -5.74 9.89
N HIS A 169 0.10 -6.21 8.63
CA HIS A 169 -0.98 -6.04 7.67
C HIS A 169 -2.11 -7.03 7.94
N THR A 170 -3.31 -6.55 8.26
CA THR A 170 -4.51 -7.41 8.42
C THR A 170 -5.67 -6.87 7.61
N ASP A 171 -6.23 -7.72 6.74
CA ASP A 171 -7.33 -7.40 5.84
C ASP A 171 -8.68 -7.88 6.39
N PHE A 172 -9.70 -7.06 6.19
CA PHE A 172 -11.08 -7.28 6.60
C PHE A 172 -12.03 -6.98 5.44
N VAL A 173 -13.17 -7.64 5.43
CA VAL A 173 -14.26 -7.39 4.49
C VAL A 173 -15.58 -7.21 5.22
N ALA A 174 -16.46 -6.39 4.65
CA ALA A 174 -17.84 -6.28 5.13
C ALA A 174 -18.82 -6.31 3.95
N LEU A 175 -19.84 -7.16 4.08
CA LEU A 175 -21.08 -7.09 3.30
C LEU A 175 -22.00 -6.06 3.95
N LEU A 176 -22.34 -5.01 3.20
CA LEU A 176 -23.21 -3.93 3.65
C LEU A 176 -24.56 -4.08 2.97
N THR A 177 -25.60 -4.29 3.77
CA THR A 177 -26.99 -4.27 3.32
C THR A 177 -27.82 -3.43 4.28
N GLY A 178 -29.00 -2.99 3.84
CA GLY A 178 -29.90 -2.14 4.62
C GLY A 178 -31.32 -2.69 4.60
N PRO A 179 -32.02 -2.82 5.74
CA PRO A 179 -33.36 -3.41 5.77
C PRO A 179 -34.40 -2.63 4.94
N ARG A 180 -34.12 -1.36 4.65
CA ARG A 180 -34.99 -0.46 3.88
C ARG A 180 -34.40 -0.07 2.53
N SER A 181 -33.28 -0.66 2.13
CA SER A 181 -32.60 -0.36 0.87
C SER A 181 -32.41 -1.63 0.04
N GLN A 182 -32.37 -1.45 -1.27
CA GLN A 182 -31.94 -2.47 -2.24
C GLN A 182 -30.43 -2.38 -2.52
N ALA A 183 -29.77 -1.36 -1.97
CA ALA A 183 -28.35 -1.17 -2.13
C ALA A 183 -27.59 -2.31 -1.46
N VAL A 184 -26.54 -2.75 -2.15
CA VAL A 184 -25.55 -3.68 -1.62
C VAL A 184 -24.20 -3.04 -1.82
N ALA A 185 -23.41 -3.01 -0.77
CA ALA A 185 -22.06 -2.50 -0.84
C ALA A 185 -21.07 -3.47 -0.20
N ARG A 186 -19.84 -3.35 -0.64
CA ARG A 186 -18.71 -4.13 -0.20
C ARG A 186 -17.64 -3.17 0.30
N ALA A 187 -17.23 -3.32 1.55
CA ALA A 187 -16.09 -2.59 2.08
C ALA A 187 -14.91 -3.55 2.28
N ARG A 188 -13.76 -3.21 1.70
CA ARG A 188 -12.46 -3.83 2.01
C ARG A 188 -11.70 -2.87 2.92
N VAL A 189 -11.14 -3.39 4.01
CA VAL A 189 -10.43 -2.58 5.00
C VAL A 189 -9.10 -3.24 5.33
N SER A 190 -8.01 -2.53 5.17
CA SER A 190 -6.66 -2.99 5.48
C SER A 190 -6.08 -2.18 6.63
N LEU A 191 -5.73 -2.85 7.73
CA LEU A 191 -4.97 -2.27 8.82
C LEU A 191 -3.49 -2.42 8.51
N LEU A 192 -2.79 -1.30 8.39
CA LEU A 192 -1.34 -1.25 8.31
C LEU A 192 -0.81 -0.29 9.36
N ARG A 193 0.05 -0.80 10.23
CA ARG A 193 0.56 -0.08 11.41
C ARG A 193 -0.60 0.40 12.29
N SER A 194 -0.91 1.70 12.26
CA SER A 194 -1.98 2.36 13.02
C SER A 194 -2.97 3.10 12.12
N SER A 195 -3.02 2.77 10.84
CA SER A 195 -3.93 3.40 9.87
C SER A 195 -4.81 2.36 9.20
N LEU A 196 -6.12 2.62 9.18
CA LEU A 196 -7.08 1.84 8.41
C LEU A 196 -7.27 2.49 7.04
N ARG A 197 -7.05 1.70 6.00
CA ARG A 197 -7.34 2.08 4.62
C ARG A 197 -8.56 1.31 4.18
N PHE A 198 -9.46 1.97 3.48
CA PHE A 198 -10.67 1.30 3.02
C PHE A 198 -11.01 1.70 1.60
N SER A 199 -11.55 0.71 0.88
CA SER A 199 -12.18 0.88 -0.42
C SER A 199 -13.59 0.30 -0.34
N VAL A 200 -14.57 1.08 -0.78
CA VAL A 200 -15.97 0.67 -0.76
C VAL A 200 -16.53 0.73 -2.17
N SER A 201 -16.96 -0.42 -2.68
CA SER A 201 -17.74 -0.54 -3.92
C SER A 201 -19.20 -0.77 -3.58
N TYR A 202 -20.10 -0.27 -4.41
CA TYR A 202 -21.54 -0.36 -4.14
C TYR A 202 -22.36 -0.46 -5.42
N GLN A 203 -23.53 -1.06 -5.31
CA GLN A 203 -24.53 -1.13 -6.38
C GLN A 203 -25.90 -0.71 -5.83
N ARG A 204 -26.71 -0.10 -6.70
CA ARG A 204 -28.07 0.38 -6.39
C ARG A 204 -28.17 1.30 -5.17
N LEU A 205 -27.09 2.04 -4.89
CA LEU A 205 -27.06 3.08 -3.86
C LEU A 205 -27.02 4.45 -4.55
N ASP A 206 -27.85 5.36 -4.08
CA ASP A 206 -27.75 6.77 -4.47
C ASP A 206 -26.43 7.38 -3.96
N ARG A 207 -26.14 8.61 -4.40
CA ARG A 207 -24.87 9.30 -4.11
C ARG A 207 -24.51 9.22 -2.61
N PRO A 208 -23.47 8.45 -2.23
CA PRO A 208 -23.06 8.36 -0.84
C PRO A 208 -22.47 9.70 -0.41
N SER A 209 -22.76 10.09 0.83
CA SER A 209 -22.27 11.33 1.43
C SER A 209 -21.11 11.08 2.37
N ARG A 210 -21.18 10.02 3.19
CA ARG A 210 -20.13 9.64 4.15
C ARG A 210 -19.98 8.13 4.33
N VAL A 211 -18.75 7.71 4.60
CA VAL A 211 -18.42 6.41 5.18
C VAL A 211 -18.30 6.60 6.69
N ARG A 212 -18.98 5.77 7.48
CA ARG A 212 -19.02 5.86 8.94
C ARG A 212 -18.58 4.56 9.57
N PHE A 213 -17.65 4.64 10.53
CA PHE A 213 -17.25 3.51 11.36
C PHE A 213 -17.88 3.65 12.76
N THR A 214 -18.52 2.59 13.24
CA THR A 214 -19.21 2.58 14.53
C THR A 214 -18.82 1.39 15.38
N ASP A 215 -18.98 1.54 16.69
CA ASP A 215 -18.87 0.44 17.64
C ASP A 215 -20.17 -0.42 17.66
N PRO A 216 -20.22 -1.54 18.43
CA PRO A 216 -21.43 -2.36 18.58
C PRO A 216 -22.63 -1.63 19.21
N THR A 217 -22.40 -0.58 19.97
CA THR A 217 -23.46 0.23 20.59
C THR A 217 -24.02 1.31 19.65
N GLY A 218 -23.34 1.57 18.54
CA GLY A 218 -23.73 2.55 17.53
C GLY A 218 -23.02 3.89 17.66
N ASN A 219 -22.06 4.04 18.58
CA ASN A 219 -21.29 5.27 18.68
C ASN A 219 -20.39 5.44 17.46
N ILE A 220 -20.31 6.67 16.96
CA ILE A 220 -19.49 7.03 15.83
C ILE A 220 -18.04 7.14 16.28
N LEU A 221 -17.16 6.32 15.68
CA LEU A 221 -15.73 6.33 15.95
C LEU A 221 -14.97 7.14 14.89
N PHE A 222 -15.45 7.14 13.65
CA PHE A 222 -14.86 7.86 12.53
C PHE A 222 -15.87 8.12 11.42
N GLU A 223 -15.76 9.27 10.75
CA GLU A 223 -16.50 9.60 9.52
C GLU A 223 -15.55 10.12 8.45
N HIS A 224 -15.82 9.75 7.20
CA HIS A 224 -15.07 10.20 6.03
C HIS A 224 -16.04 10.63 4.92
N PRO A 225 -15.78 11.75 4.21
CA PRO A 225 -16.57 12.12 3.02
C PRO A 225 -16.53 11.00 1.97
N ALA A 226 -17.69 10.60 1.46
CA ALA A 226 -17.78 9.53 0.47
C ALA A 226 -17.82 10.09 -0.95
N THR A 227 -16.78 10.81 -1.37
CA THR A 227 -16.67 11.27 -2.76
C THR A 227 -16.25 10.10 -3.65
N PRO A 228 -17.13 9.58 -4.53
CA PRO A 228 -16.78 8.47 -5.39
C PRO A 228 -15.70 8.88 -6.40
N THR A 229 -14.78 7.97 -6.70
CA THR A 229 -13.80 8.10 -7.79
C THR A 229 -14.50 7.99 -9.15
N GLN A 230 -13.74 8.20 -10.24
CA GLN A 230 -14.25 8.02 -11.60
C GLN A 230 -14.82 6.60 -11.84
N ASP A 231 -14.27 5.60 -11.15
CA ASP A 231 -14.69 4.19 -11.22
C ASP A 231 -15.83 3.84 -10.23
N GLY A 232 -16.40 4.82 -9.53
CA GLY A 232 -17.50 4.60 -8.59
C GLY A 232 -17.11 4.01 -7.24
N LEU A 233 -15.81 3.96 -6.91
CA LEU A 233 -15.30 3.50 -5.61
C LEU A 233 -15.24 4.65 -4.62
N VAL A 234 -15.51 4.38 -3.34
CA VAL A 234 -15.24 5.32 -2.25
C VAL A 234 -13.97 4.89 -1.53
N CYS A 235 -12.95 5.73 -1.60
CA CYS A 235 -11.63 5.49 -1.01
C CYS A 235 -11.43 6.38 0.22
N GLY A 236 -10.78 5.86 1.26
CA GLY A 236 -10.45 6.69 2.40
C GLY A 236 -9.40 6.09 3.33
N VAL A 237 -8.89 6.94 4.22
CA VAL A 237 -7.89 6.58 5.22
C VAL A 237 -8.29 7.14 6.58
N TRP A 238 -8.37 6.28 7.58
CA TRP A 238 -8.42 6.65 8.98
C TRP A 238 -7.02 6.52 9.57
N ARG A 239 -6.34 7.67 9.71
CA ARG A 239 -4.99 7.77 10.27
C ARG A 239 -5.04 7.76 11.80
N ALA A 240 -3.99 7.25 12.44
CA ALA A 240 -3.84 7.22 13.90
C ALA A 240 -5.05 6.61 14.64
N VAL A 241 -5.44 5.41 14.21
CA VAL A 241 -6.59 4.69 14.76
C VAL A 241 -6.40 4.40 16.25
N PRO A 242 -7.35 4.78 17.12
CA PRO A 242 -7.26 4.53 18.56
C PRO A 242 -7.10 3.05 18.87
N ARG A 243 -6.31 2.72 19.91
CA ARG A 243 -6.07 1.33 20.35
C ARG A 243 -7.36 0.57 20.66
N LEU A 244 -8.38 1.25 21.18
CA LEU A 244 -9.70 0.66 21.44
C LEU A 244 -10.38 0.22 20.14
N SER A 245 -10.36 1.07 19.10
CA SER A 245 -10.94 0.76 17.79
C SER A 245 -10.19 -0.39 17.10
N VAL A 246 -8.86 -0.48 17.25
CA VAL A 246 -8.08 -1.63 16.76
C VAL A 246 -8.47 -2.92 17.48
N ARG A 247 -8.75 -2.88 18.79
CA ARG A 247 -9.26 -4.06 19.54
C ARG A 247 -10.64 -4.48 19.05
N LEU A 248 -11.55 -3.52 18.82
CA LEU A 248 -12.88 -3.81 18.27
C LEU A 248 -12.78 -4.42 16.86
N LEU A 249 -11.87 -3.93 16.03
CA LEU A 249 -11.63 -4.48 14.70
C LEU A 249 -11.14 -5.93 14.76
N ARG A 250 -10.12 -6.21 15.60
CA ARG A 250 -9.58 -7.56 15.78
C ARG A 250 -10.58 -8.55 16.38
N ALA A 251 -11.57 -8.03 17.11
CA ALA A 251 -12.67 -8.82 17.67
C ALA A 251 -13.91 -8.85 16.77
N GLU A 252 -13.82 -8.38 15.52
CA GLU A 252 -14.92 -8.33 14.53
C GLU A 252 -16.17 -7.57 14.99
N GLN A 253 -15.97 -6.61 15.89
CA GLN A 253 -17.03 -5.80 16.51
C GLN A 253 -17.17 -4.41 15.87
N LEU A 254 -16.24 -4.02 15.01
CA LEU A 254 -16.31 -2.76 14.29
C LEU A 254 -17.29 -2.87 13.12
N ARG A 255 -18.18 -1.88 12.98
CA ARG A 255 -19.14 -1.81 11.87
C ARG A 255 -18.80 -0.66 10.94
N VAL A 256 -19.08 -0.83 9.66
CA VAL A 256 -18.97 0.22 8.65
C VAL A 256 -20.32 0.43 7.99
N ALA A 257 -20.64 1.69 7.68
CA ALA A 257 -21.89 2.10 7.07
C ALA A 257 -21.66 3.15 5.98
N LEU A 258 -22.48 3.09 4.92
CA LEU A 258 -22.60 4.17 3.94
C LEU A 258 -23.82 5.03 4.26
N VAL A 259 -23.60 6.34 4.33
CA VAL A 259 -24.60 7.34 4.70
C VAL A 259 -24.98 8.13 3.46
N THR A 260 -26.27 8.22 3.15
CA THR A 260 -26.82 9.03 2.06
C THR A 260 -27.58 10.24 2.65
N SER A 261 -27.92 11.22 1.82
CA SER A 261 -28.71 12.39 2.24
C SER A 261 -30.11 11.98 2.74
N THR A 262 -30.68 10.92 2.16
CA THR A 262 -31.99 10.36 2.51
C THR A 262 -31.94 9.51 3.79
N HIS A 263 -30.78 8.92 4.11
CA HIS A 263 -30.60 8.05 5.27
C HIS A 263 -29.40 8.51 6.15
N PRO A 264 -29.57 9.54 7.00
CA PRO A 264 -28.49 10.12 7.80
C PRO A 264 -27.93 9.16 8.87
N SER A 265 -28.71 8.14 9.27
CA SER A 265 -28.28 7.07 10.17
C SER A 265 -27.38 6.02 9.51
N GLY A 266 -27.25 6.04 8.18
CA GLY A 266 -26.64 4.98 7.38
C GLY A 266 -27.70 4.16 6.64
N GLU A 267 -27.58 4.07 5.32
CA GLU A 267 -28.50 3.33 4.46
C GLU A 267 -28.18 1.84 4.44
N VAL A 268 -26.90 1.50 4.24
CA VAL A 268 -26.38 0.14 4.24
C VAL A 268 -25.21 0.02 5.22
N TRP A 269 -25.13 -1.10 5.93
CA TRP A 269 -24.12 -1.31 6.97
C TRP A 269 -23.83 -2.79 7.22
N GLY A 270 -22.68 -3.08 7.83
CA GLY A 270 -22.25 -4.45 8.15
C GLY A 270 -21.05 -4.50 9.09
N PRO A 271 -20.82 -5.65 9.77
CA PRO A 271 -19.62 -5.89 10.56
C PRO A 271 -18.41 -6.13 9.65
N LEU A 272 -17.23 -5.74 10.13
CA LEU A 272 -15.96 -6.10 9.51
C LEU A 272 -15.53 -7.47 10.01
N ILE A 273 -15.38 -8.40 9.08
CA ILE A 273 -15.00 -9.77 9.33
C ILE A 273 -13.58 -9.96 8.84
N TRP A 274 -12.74 -10.63 9.63
CA TRP A 274 -11.39 -10.96 9.20
C TRP A 274 -11.46 -12.05 8.13
N GLN A 275 -10.71 -11.87 7.04
CA GLN A 275 -10.65 -12.90 6.01
C GLN A 275 -9.23 -13.06 5.48
N GLY A 276 -8.59 -14.17 5.85
CA GLY A 276 -7.18 -14.45 5.53
C GLY A 276 -6.90 -14.52 4.03
N ALA A 277 -7.87 -14.96 3.23
CA ALA A 277 -7.72 -15.08 1.77
C ALA A 277 -7.89 -13.74 1.00
N LEU A 278 -8.25 -12.63 1.65
CA LEU A 278 -8.46 -11.34 0.98
C LEU A 278 -7.23 -10.84 0.23
N ALA A 279 -6.02 -11.11 0.73
CA ALA A 279 -4.79 -10.67 0.09
C ALA A 279 -4.61 -11.31 -1.31
N ALA A 280 -5.05 -12.56 -1.48
CA ALA A 280 -4.95 -13.30 -2.73
C ALA A 280 -6.11 -13.02 -3.71
N GLU A 281 -7.17 -12.34 -3.26
CA GLU A 281 -8.35 -12.09 -4.06
C GLU A 281 -8.02 -11.47 -5.43
N THR A 282 -8.57 -12.08 -6.48
CA THR A 282 -8.35 -11.70 -7.88
C THR A 282 -9.61 -11.11 -8.50
N PHE A 283 -10.76 -11.72 -8.21
CA PHE A 283 -12.04 -11.30 -8.75
C PHE A 283 -13.03 -11.08 -7.61
N SER A 284 -14.05 -10.29 -7.90
CA SER A 284 -15.10 -9.93 -6.96
C SER A 284 -16.45 -9.80 -7.65
N ALA A 285 -17.52 -10.12 -6.93
CA ALA A 285 -18.88 -9.83 -7.36
C ALA A 285 -19.69 -9.20 -6.22
N ILE A 286 -20.56 -8.26 -6.57
CA ILE A 286 -21.62 -7.75 -5.68
C ILE A 286 -22.94 -8.30 -6.21
N LEU A 287 -23.63 -9.08 -5.39
CA LEU A 287 -24.89 -9.75 -5.73
C LEU A 287 -26.06 -8.91 -5.20
N THR A 288 -26.90 -8.44 -6.12
CA THR A 288 -28.10 -7.64 -5.82
C THR A 288 -29.35 -8.45 -6.10
N LEU A 289 -30.43 -8.15 -5.39
CA LEU A 289 -31.70 -8.86 -5.57
C LEU A 289 -32.36 -8.49 -6.90
N GLU A 290 -32.83 -9.47 -7.66
CA GLU A 290 -33.53 -9.20 -8.93
C GLU A 290 -34.94 -8.63 -8.72
N ASP A 291 -35.67 -9.09 -7.70
CA ASP A 291 -37.01 -8.61 -7.36
C ASP A 291 -36.97 -7.24 -6.64
N PRO A 292 -37.60 -6.18 -7.18
CA PRO A 292 -37.64 -4.86 -6.56
C PRO A 292 -38.54 -4.75 -5.31
N LEU A 293 -39.39 -5.73 -5.01
CA LEU A 293 -40.35 -5.62 -3.89
C LEU A 293 -39.71 -5.88 -2.52
N GLN A 294 -38.62 -6.63 -2.51
CA GLN A 294 -37.92 -7.07 -1.30
C GLN A 294 -36.67 -6.20 -1.04
N ARG A 295 -36.31 -6.02 0.22
CA ARG A 295 -35.22 -5.12 0.66
C ARG A 295 -34.35 -5.79 1.70
N GLY A 296 -33.11 -5.32 1.86
CA GLY A 296 -32.16 -5.88 2.83
C GLY A 296 -31.56 -7.24 2.45
N VAL A 297 -31.75 -7.67 1.20
CA VAL A 297 -31.16 -8.89 0.65
C VAL A 297 -30.00 -8.52 -0.27
N GLY A 298 -28.86 -9.19 -0.10
CA GLY A 298 -27.68 -8.96 -0.93
C GLY A 298 -26.55 -9.91 -0.57
N GLY A 299 -25.53 -9.95 -1.42
CA GLY A 299 -24.34 -10.74 -1.18
C GLY A 299 -23.10 -10.17 -1.86
N ILE A 300 -21.95 -10.72 -1.50
CA ILE A 300 -20.67 -10.48 -2.13
C ILE A 300 -19.96 -11.81 -2.34
N ALA A 301 -19.22 -11.92 -3.43
CA ALA A 301 -18.31 -13.03 -3.67
C ALA A 301 -16.89 -12.51 -3.72
N LEU A 302 -15.99 -13.21 -3.04
CA LEU A 302 -14.56 -13.02 -3.09
C LEU A 302 -13.98 -14.23 -3.81
N LEU A 303 -13.30 -14.03 -4.93
CA LEU A 303 -12.80 -15.13 -5.73
C LEU A 303 -11.28 -15.01 -5.94
N THR A 304 -10.61 -16.14 -5.84
CA THR A 304 -9.16 -16.29 -5.88
C THR A 304 -8.83 -17.37 -6.91
N LEU A 305 -8.13 -16.98 -7.95
CA LEU A 305 -7.61 -17.91 -8.94
C LEU A 305 -6.36 -18.60 -8.39
N SER A 306 -6.15 -19.88 -8.73
CA SER A 306 -4.95 -20.61 -8.36
C SER A 306 -3.73 -20.29 -9.21
N ASP A 307 -2.56 -20.27 -8.56
CA ASP A 307 -1.27 -19.94 -9.17
C ASP A 307 -0.88 -20.97 -10.24
N THR A 308 -1.24 -22.24 -10.01
CA THR A 308 -0.83 -23.40 -10.82
C THR A 308 -2.00 -24.00 -11.57
N GLU A 309 -3.07 -24.34 -10.85
CA GLU A 309 -4.27 -24.97 -11.40
C GLU A 309 -5.25 -23.96 -11.99
N ASP A 310 -6.03 -24.37 -12.99
CA ASP A 310 -7.18 -23.58 -13.47
C ASP A 310 -8.39 -23.80 -12.55
N SER A 311 -8.19 -23.52 -11.26
CA SER A 311 -9.19 -23.63 -10.21
C SER A 311 -9.47 -22.26 -9.59
N LEU A 312 -10.75 -21.97 -9.38
CA LEU A 312 -11.23 -20.71 -8.80
C LEU A 312 -11.87 -20.99 -7.46
N HIS A 313 -11.17 -20.60 -6.40
CA HIS A 313 -11.65 -20.67 -5.03
C HIS A 313 -12.51 -19.45 -4.75
N PHE A 314 -13.65 -19.63 -4.10
CA PHE A 314 -14.49 -18.49 -3.73
C PHE A 314 -15.06 -18.61 -2.33
N LEU A 315 -15.26 -17.45 -1.70
CA LEU A 315 -16.06 -17.27 -0.50
C LEU A 315 -17.26 -16.40 -0.88
N LEU A 316 -18.46 -16.92 -0.69
CA LEU A 316 -19.70 -16.18 -0.89
C LEU A 316 -20.25 -15.79 0.49
N LEU A 317 -20.47 -14.49 0.70
CA LEU A 317 -21.15 -13.94 1.87
C LEU A 317 -22.49 -13.34 1.43
N PHE A 318 -23.57 -13.67 2.12
CA PHE A 318 -24.90 -13.16 1.78
C PHE A 318 -25.74 -12.91 3.03
N ARG A 319 -26.74 -12.03 2.90
CA ARG A 319 -27.67 -11.70 3.99
C ARG A 319 -29.07 -11.54 3.43
N GLY A 320 -30.06 -11.94 4.22
CA GLY A 320 -31.49 -11.78 3.92
C GLY A 320 -32.11 -12.88 3.05
N LEU A 321 -31.30 -13.76 2.43
CA LEU A 321 -31.80 -14.77 1.48
C LEU A 321 -32.59 -15.92 2.14
N LEU A 322 -32.23 -16.32 3.36
CA LEU A 322 -32.83 -17.49 4.02
C LEU A 322 -34.23 -17.22 4.62
N GLY A 323 -34.67 -15.96 4.69
CA GLY A 323 -36.01 -15.59 5.15
C GLY A 323 -36.36 -16.07 6.56
N GLY A 324 -35.37 -16.27 7.44
CA GLY A 324 -35.56 -16.74 8.82
C GLY A 324 -35.53 -18.26 9.02
N LEU A 325 -35.31 -19.06 7.97
CA LEU A 325 -35.05 -20.50 8.12
C LEU A 325 -33.68 -20.75 8.75
N ALA A 326 -33.59 -21.73 9.65
CA ALA A 326 -32.34 -22.08 10.33
C ALA A 326 -31.29 -22.67 9.37
N GLN A 327 -31.71 -23.46 8.38
CA GLN A 327 -30.89 -23.99 7.28
C GLN A 327 -31.74 -24.12 6.01
N ALA A 328 -31.16 -23.84 4.84
CA ALA A 328 -31.80 -24.12 3.56
C ALA A 328 -30.76 -24.49 2.50
N PRO A 329 -31.10 -25.42 1.57
CA PRO A 329 -30.28 -25.67 0.40
C PRO A 329 -30.28 -24.45 -0.50
N LEU A 330 -29.09 -24.02 -0.91
CA LEU A 330 -28.87 -22.97 -1.89
C LEU A 330 -28.33 -23.58 -3.17
N LYS A 331 -28.77 -23.01 -4.29
CA LYS A 331 -28.28 -23.35 -5.62
C LYS A 331 -27.52 -22.14 -6.16
N LEU A 332 -26.25 -22.35 -6.45
CA LEU A 332 -25.34 -21.38 -7.03
C LEU A 332 -25.16 -21.73 -8.50
N GLN A 333 -25.43 -20.76 -9.38
CA GLN A 333 -25.30 -20.89 -10.82
C GLN A 333 -24.27 -19.89 -11.33
N ILE A 334 -23.43 -20.31 -12.25
CA ILE A 334 -22.57 -19.43 -13.05
C ILE A 334 -23.14 -19.42 -14.46
N LEU A 335 -23.44 -18.24 -14.97
CA LEU A 335 -24.03 -18.05 -16.28
C LEU A 335 -23.15 -17.15 -17.16
N HIS A 336 -23.23 -17.37 -18.46
CA HIS A 336 -22.72 -16.44 -19.48
C HIS A 336 -23.88 -16.11 -20.42
N GLN A 337 -24.20 -14.82 -20.56
CA GLN A 337 -25.31 -14.35 -21.40
C GLN A 337 -26.66 -15.08 -21.14
N GLY A 338 -26.90 -15.49 -19.89
CA GLY A 338 -28.10 -16.24 -19.49
C GLY A 338 -28.04 -17.76 -19.69
N GLN A 339 -26.99 -18.29 -20.33
CA GLN A 339 -26.74 -19.72 -20.45
C GLN A 339 -26.04 -20.25 -19.19
N LEU A 340 -26.58 -21.32 -18.59
CA LEU A 340 -25.99 -21.99 -17.43
C LEU A 340 -24.70 -22.71 -17.84
N LEU A 341 -23.59 -22.38 -17.17
CA LEU A 341 -22.28 -23.02 -17.36
C LEU A 341 -21.98 -24.03 -16.24
N ARG A 342 -22.15 -23.61 -14.99
CA ARG A 342 -21.85 -24.42 -13.80
C ARG A 342 -22.96 -24.27 -12.77
N GLU A 343 -23.24 -25.35 -12.05
CA GLU A 343 -24.21 -25.38 -10.96
C GLU A 343 -23.60 -26.08 -9.73
N LEU A 344 -23.73 -25.45 -8.56
CA LEU A 344 -23.29 -25.99 -7.28
C LEU A 344 -24.45 -25.93 -6.28
N GLN A 345 -24.53 -26.93 -5.40
CA GLN A 345 -25.48 -26.95 -4.29
C GLN A 345 -24.73 -26.82 -2.97
N ALA A 346 -25.15 -25.87 -2.14
CA ALA A 346 -24.55 -25.61 -0.84
C ALA A 346 -25.62 -25.61 0.25
N ASN A 347 -25.32 -26.26 1.37
CA ASN A 347 -26.17 -26.23 2.55
C ASN A 347 -25.58 -25.24 3.54
N THR A 348 -26.33 -24.18 3.85
CA THR A 348 -25.87 -23.11 4.73
C THR A 348 -26.86 -22.87 5.86
N SER A 349 -26.36 -22.32 6.96
CA SER A 349 -27.15 -22.01 8.15
C SER A 349 -27.35 -20.51 8.29
N ALA A 350 -28.40 -20.11 9.01
CA ALA A 350 -28.62 -18.70 9.35
C ALA A 350 -27.54 -18.12 10.29
N GLN A 351 -26.74 -18.97 10.96
CA GLN A 351 -25.67 -18.56 11.88
C GLN A 351 -24.36 -18.27 11.14
N GLU A 352 -24.14 -18.87 9.96
CA GLU A 352 -22.97 -18.67 9.12
C GLU A 352 -23.40 -18.06 7.78
N PRO A 353 -23.29 -16.72 7.60
CA PRO A 353 -23.87 -16.01 6.46
C PRO A 353 -23.06 -16.19 5.16
N GLY A 354 -22.46 -17.36 4.95
CA GLY A 354 -21.64 -17.64 3.78
C GLY A 354 -21.14 -19.07 3.72
N PHE A 355 -20.56 -19.42 2.57
CA PHE A 355 -19.90 -20.70 2.34
C PHE A 355 -18.73 -20.51 1.39
N ALA A 356 -17.75 -21.40 1.48
CA ALA A 356 -16.57 -21.41 0.62
C ALA A 356 -16.54 -22.70 -0.19
N GLU A 357 -16.22 -22.59 -1.47
CA GLU A 357 -16.20 -23.70 -2.42
C GLU A 357 -15.13 -23.47 -3.48
N VAL A 358 -14.87 -24.51 -4.28
CA VAL A 358 -13.88 -24.49 -5.35
C VAL A 358 -14.54 -24.85 -6.68
N LEU A 359 -14.26 -24.06 -7.71
CA LEU A 359 -14.59 -24.35 -9.10
C LEU A 359 -13.33 -24.89 -9.80
N PRO A 360 -13.16 -26.22 -9.88
CA PRO A 360 -12.00 -26.80 -10.54
C PRO A 360 -12.16 -26.84 -12.06
N SER A 361 -11.03 -26.94 -12.76
CA SER A 361 -10.95 -27.24 -14.18
C SER A 361 -11.75 -26.26 -15.04
N LEU A 362 -11.46 -24.97 -14.89
CA LEU A 362 -11.95 -23.92 -15.76
C LEU A 362 -11.35 -24.09 -17.16
N THR A 363 -12.21 -23.98 -18.18
CA THR A 363 -11.79 -23.98 -19.57
C THR A 363 -11.16 -22.63 -19.96
N ASP A 364 -10.34 -22.62 -21.00
CA ASP A 364 -9.76 -21.36 -21.54
C ASP A 364 -10.86 -20.32 -21.84
N GLN A 365 -12.00 -20.77 -22.38
CA GLN A 365 -13.14 -19.90 -22.66
C GLN A 365 -13.79 -19.34 -21.39
N GLU A 366 -13.95 -20.14 -20.34
CA GLU A 366 -14.44 -19.67 -19.03
C GLU A 366 -13.46 -18.65 -18.41
N MET A 367 -12.15 -18.86 -18.58
CA MET A 367 -11.11 -17.95 -18.11
C MET A 367 -11.13 -16.60 -18.85
N ASP A 368 -11.36 -16.61 -20.17
CA ASP A 368 -11.52 -15.39 -20.97
C ASP A 368 -12.77 -14.60 -20.54
N TRP A 369 -13.91 -15.27 -20.36
CA TRP A 369 -15.14 -14.63 -19.89
C TRP A 369 -15.02 -14.09 -18.46
N LEU A 370 -14.22 -14.75 -17.62
CA LEU A 370 -13.91 -14.30 -16.26
C LEU A 370 -13.09 -13.00 -16.27
N GLU A 371 -12.09 -12.89 -17.15
CA GLU A 371 -11.30 -11.66 -17.32
C GLU A 371 -12.19 -10.50 -17.81
N LEU A 372 -12.99 -10.74 -18.84
CA LEU A 372 -13.84 -9.72 -19.47
C LEU A 372 -14.96 -9.21 -18.56
N GLY A 373 -15.24 -9.94 -17.48
CA GLY A 373 -16.29 -9.64 -16.52
C GLY A 373 -17.70 -10.00 -17.02
N GLU A 374 -17.79 -10.97 -17.92
CA GLU A 374 -19.05 -11.40 -18.55
C GLU A 374 -19.76 -12.52 -17.78
N LEU A 375 -19.04 -13.21 -16.89
CA LEU A 375 -19.62 -14.27 -16.06
C LEU A 375 -20.51 -13.67 -14.97
N GLN A 376 -21.75 -14.16 -14.90
CA GLN A 376 -22.72 -13.78 -13.89
C GLN A 376 -22.84 -14.89 -12.86
N MET A 377 -22.71 -14.52 -11.58
CA MET A 377 -22.98 -15.40 -10.46
C MET A 377 -24.41 -15.16 -9.97
N VAL A 378 -25.16 -16.24 -9.81
CA VAL A 378 -26.56 -16.22 -9.36
C VAL A 378 -26.73 -17.18 -8.20
N LEU A 379 -27.27 -16.68 -7.09
CA LEU A 379 -27.58 -17.49 -5.92
C LEU A 379 -29.09 -17.48 -5.67
N GLU A 380 -29.66 -18.67 -5.62
CA GLU A 380 -31.09 -18.89 -5.40
C GLU A 380 -31.33 -19.87 -4.25
N LYS A 381 -32.44 -19.69 -3.54
CA LYS A 381 -32.88 -20.62 -2.51
C LYS A 381 -33.66 -21.77 -3.14
N ALA A 382 -33.24 -23.01 -2.88
CA ALA A 382 -33.96 -24.17 -3.39
C ALA A 382 -35.25 -24.43 -2.58
N GLY A 383 -36.37 -24.69 -3.28
CA GLY A 383 -37.63 -25.15 -2.69
C GLY A 383 -38.46 -24.10 -1.94
N GLY A 384 -38.28 -22.80 -2.20
CA GLY A 384 -39.07 -21.70 -1.59
C GLY A 384 -39.43 -20.61 -2.59
N PRO A 385 -40.04 -19.48 -2.15
CA PRO A 385 -40.25 -18.33 -3.03
C PRO A 385 -38.91 -17.90 -3.64
N GLU A 386 -38.92 -17.62 -4.95
CA GLU A 386 -37.74 -17.37 -5.79
C GLU A 386 -37.04 -16.05 -5.41
N LEU A 387 -36.39 -16.00 -4.24
CA LEU A 387 -35.42 -14.96 -3.95
C LEU A 387 -34.13 -15.31 -4.68
N ARG A 388 -33.80 -14.50 -5.66
CA ARG A 388 -32.64 -14.63 -6.53
C ARG A 388 -31.78 -13.39 -6.45
N ILE A 389 -30.53 -13.56 -6.00
CA ILE A 389 -29.52 -12.49 -6.06
C ILE A 389 -28.53 -12.78 -7.17
N SER A 390 -28.13 -11.76 -7.92
CA SER A 390 -27.21 -11.91 -9.04
C SER A 390 -26.25 -10.74 -9.18
N GLY A 391 -25.09 -11.01 -9.77
CA GLY A 391 -24.07 -10.01 -10.04
C GLY A 391 -22.97 -10.55 -10.93
N TYR A 392 -22.34 -9.65 -11.69
CA TYR A 392 -21.21 -9.98 -12.54
C TYR A 392 -19.92 -10.15 -11.73
N ILE A 393 -19.15 -11.17 -12.08
CA ILE A 393 -17.80 -11.37 -11.57
C ILE A 393 -16.90 -10.43 -12.37
N THR A 394 -16.14 -9.59 -11.68
CA THR A 394 -15.22 -8.61 -12.30
C THR A 394 -13.87 -8.69 -11.62
N THR A 395 -12.82 -8.18 -12.25
CA THR A 395 -11.51 -8.08 -11.58
C THR A 395 -11.63 -7.25 -10.31
N ARG A 396 -10.83 -7.59 -9.31
CA ARG A 396 -10.85 -6.94 -8.01
C ARG A 396 -10.52 -5.46 -8.17
N GLN A 397 -11.53 -4.63 -7.94
CA GLN A 397 -11.37 -3.19 -7.86
C GLN A 397 -10.87 -2.78 -6.47
N SER A 398 -9.82 -1.97 -6.44
CA SER A 398 -9.27 -1.42 -5.20
C SER A 398 -8.82 0.01 -5.43
N CYS A 399 -8.69 0.76 -4.33
CA CYS A 399 -8.09 2.08 -4.38
C CYS A 399 -6.56 2.00 -4.43
N ASP A 400 -5.94 0.83 -4.50
CA ASP A 400 -4.48 0.73 -4.50
C ASP A 400 -3.95 1.11 -5.89
N VAL A 401 -2.76 1.72 -5.93
CA VAL A 401 -2.12 2.10 -7.20
C VAL A 401 -1.03 1.09 -7.50
N LEU A 402 -1.09 0.47 -8.67
CA LEU A 402 -0.04 -0.40 -9.17
C LEU A 402 1.06 0.47 -9.77
N GLN A 403 2.29 0.34 -9.29
CA GLN A 403 3.42 1.15 -9.73
C GLN A 403 4.68 0.31 -9.91
N SER A 404 5.62 0.83 -10.70
CA SER A 404 6.93 0.21 -10.86
C SER A 404 8.01 1.28 -10.99
N VAL A 405 9.09 1.10 -10.24
CA VAL A 405 10.34 1.85 -10.41
C VAL A 405 11.26 1.00 -11.28
N LEU A 406 11.64 1.52 -12.43
CA LEU A 406 12.51 0.82 -13.38
C LEU A 406 13.95 1.27 -13.16
N CYS A 407 14.84 0.31 -12.89
CA CYS A 407 16.25 0.56 -12.64
C CYS A 407 17.13 -0.40 -13.43
N GLY A 408 18.41 -0.03 -13.58
CA GLY A 408 19.39 -0.88 -14.24
C GLY A 408 19.84 -2.06 -13.38
N ALA A 409 19.71 -1.98 -12.05
CA ALA A 409 20.08 -3.08 -11.15
C ALA A 409 19.16 -4.29 -11.31
N ASP A 410 17.87 -4.04 -11.53
CA ASP A 410 16.84 -5.07 -11.62
C ASP A 410 16.70 -5.62 -13.05
N ALA A 411 17.45 -5.08 -14.02
CA ALA A 411 17.52 -5.61 -15.38
C ALA A 411 17.97 -7.07 -15.38
N LEU A 412 17.54 -7.83 -16.41
CA LEU A 412 17.89 -9.26 -16.54
C LEU A 412 19.40 -9.50 -16.46
N ILE A 413 20.15 -8.59 -17.08
CA ILE A 413 21.59 -8.46 -16.93
C ILE A 413 21.80 -7.07 -16.33
N PRO A 414 22.24 -6.95 -15.06
CA PRO A 414 22.35 -5.65 -14.41
C PRO A 414 23.20 -4.65 -15.19
N VAL A 415 22.65 -3.46 -15.47
CA VAL A 415 23.29 -2.41 -16.26
C VAL A 415 23.59 -1.20 -15.38
N GLN A 416 24.83 -0.71 -15.42
CA GLN A 416 25.17 0.61 -14.86
C GLN A 416 24.76 1.72 -15.82
N THR A 417 23.49 2.10 -15.78
CA THR A 417 22.93 3.20 -16.58
C THR A 417 22.76 4.46 -15.73
N GLY A 418 22.66 5.64 -16.35
CA GLY A 418 22.16 6.84 -15.67
C GLY A 418 20.62 6.93 -15.75
N ALA A 419 20.01 6.03 -16.52
CA ALA A 419 18.60 6.04 -16.83
C ALA A 419 17.74 5.56 -15.67
N ALA A 420 16.51 6.04 -15.63
CA ALA A 420 15.47 5.57 -14.73
C ALA A 420 14.15 5.55 -15.47
N GLY A 421 13.26 4.68 -15.03
CA GLY A 421 11.88 4.70 -15.49
C GLY A 421 10.90 4.62 -14.34
N SER A 422 9.69 5.06 -14.61
CA SER A 422 8.62 5.18 -13.64
C SER A 422 7.31 4.81 -14.33
N ALA A 423 6.59 3.84 -13.78
CA ALA A 423 5.35 3.38 -14.35
C ALA A 423 4.22 3.39 -13.33
N SER A 424 3.02 3.69 -13.80
CA SER A 424 1.77 3.58 -13.07
C SER A 424 0.76 2.80 -13.90
N PHE A 425 -0.02 1.95 -13.24
CA PHE A 425 -1.00 1.08 -13.86
C PHE A 425 -2.34 1.15 -13.13
N ILE A 426 -3.41 1.02 -13.91
CA ILE A 426 -4.79 0.97 -13.42
C ILE A 426 -5.45 -0.25 -14.05
N LEU A 427 -5.80 -1.25 -13.23
CA LEU A 427 -6.54 -2.43 -13.66
C LEU A 427 -8.04 -2.10 -13.62
N LEU A 428 -8.68 -2.15 -14.78
CA LEU A 428 -10.12 -1.95 -14.92
C LEU A 428 -10.89 -3.23 -14.59
N GLY A 429 -12.18 -3.08 -14.26
CA GLY A 429 -13.08 -4.18 -13.89
C GLY A 429 -13.26 -5.27 -14.95
N ASN A 430 -12.99 -4.94 -16.22
CA ASN A 430 -13.04 -5.83 -17.38
C ASN A 430 -11.67 -6.46 -17.72
N GLY A 431 -10.72 -6.43 -16.78
CA GLY A 431 -9.38 -7.00 -16.95
C GLY A 431 -8.39 -6.16 -17.75
N SER A 432 -8.84 -5.08 -18.40
CA SER A 432 -7.94 -4.21 -19.17
C SER A 432 -7.02 -3.41 -18.25
N LEU A 433 -5.74 -3.31 -18.61
CA LEU A 433 -4.73 -2.58 -17.85
C LEU A 433 -4.33 -1.29 -18.56
N ILE A 434 -4.74 -0.15 -18.02
CA ILE A 434 -4.23 1.16 -18.47
C ILE A 434 -2.84 1.34 -17.89
N TYR A 435 -1.88 1.75 -18.72
CA TYR A 435 -0.52 2.03 -18.30
C TYR A 435 -0.07 3.43 -18.68
N GLN A 436 0.80 3.98 -17.86
CA GLN A 436 1.54 5.20 -18.11
C GLN A 436 2.99 4.98 -17.69
N VAL A 437 3.92 5.10 -18.62
CA VAL A 437 5.34 4.81 -18.41
C VAL A 437 6.17 6.02 -18.83
N GLN A 438 7.02 6.47 -17.91
CA GLN A 438 8.01 7.51 -18.14
C GLN A 438 9.40 6.91 -18.13
N VAL A 439 10.23 7.25 -19.11
CA VAL A 439 11.64 6.81 -19.18
C VAL A 439 12.53 8.01 -19.41
N VAL A 440 13.57 8.17 -18.59
CA VAL A 440 14.49 9.31 -18.64
C VAL A 440 15.95 8.84 -18.62
N GLY A 441 16.81 9.56 -19.32
CA GLY A 441 18.27 9.37 -19.23
C GLY A 441 18.84 8.16 -19.97
N THR A 442 18.08 7.53 -20.88
CA THR A 442 18.59 6.43 -21.73
C THR A 442 19.63 6.95 -22.71
N GLY A 443 20.68 6.15 -22.95
CA GLY A 443 21.74 6.49 -23.90
C GLY A 443 21.34 6.30 -25.36
N SER A 444 20.35 5.44 -25.61
CA SER A 444 19.80 5.15 -26.93
C SER A 444 18.26 5.12 -26.91
N GLU A 445 17.68 4.99 -28.10
CA GLU A 445 16.23 4.96 -28.30
C GLU A 445 15.62 3.70 -27.68
N VAL A 446 14.46 3.86 -27.04
CA VAL A 446 13.64 2.77 -26.53
C VAL A 446 12.99 2.03 -27.69
N VAL A 447 13.29 0.74 -27.83
CA VAL A 447 12.80 -0.11 -28.92
C VAL A 447 11.68 -1.05 -28.51
N ALA A 448 11.60 -1.39 -27.22
CA ALA A 448 10.60 -2.31 -26.69
C ALA A 448 10.23 -1.98 -25.25
N MET A 449 8.95 -2.12 -24.92
CA MET A 449 8.45 -2.10 -23.55
C MET A 449 7.48 -3.27 -23.36
N THR A 450 7.75 -4.13 -22.39
CA THR A 450 7.03 -5.39 -22.18
C THR A 450 6.63 -5.57 -20.73
N LEU A 451 5.38 -5.98 -20.50
CA LEU A 451 4.95 -6.53 -19.22
C LEU A 451 5.18 -8.04 -19.26
N GLU A 452 6.01 -8.55 -18.37
CA GLU A 452 6.49 -9.93 -18.42
C GLU A 452 6.57 -10.59 -17.05
N THR A 453 6.55 -11.91 -17.06
CA THR A 453 6.76 -12.72 -15.86
C THR A 453 8.23 -12.74 -15.45
N LYS A 454 8.49 -13.16 -14.21
CA LYS A 454 9.87 -13.50 -13.80
C LYS A 454 10.37 -14.64 -14.69
N PRO A 455 11.61 -14.59 -15.22
CA PRO A 455 12.14 -15.66 -16.05
C PRO A 455 12.18 -16.99 -15.26
N GLN A 456 11.49 -18.01 -15.77
CA GLN A 456 11.65 -19.38 -15.29
C GLN A 456 12.83 -20.03 -16.03
N ARG A 457 13.57 -20.93 -15.35
CA ARG A 457 14.92 -21.43 -15.70
C ARG A 457 15.28 -21.40 -17.21
N LYS A 458 16.49 -20.92 -17.54
CA LYS A 458 17.01 -20.66 -18.90
C LYS A 458 16.34 -19.50 -19.66
N ASN A 459 16.11 -18.35 -19.01
CA ASN A 459 15.64 -17.13 -19.67
C ASN A 459 14.28 -17.26 -20.40
N GLN A 460 13.45 -18.25 -20.06
CA GLN A 460 12.09 -18.31 -20.58
C GLN A 460 11.23 -17.31 -19.80
N ARG A 461 10.98 -16.17 -20.44
CA ARG A 461 10.04 -15.13 -19.98
C ARG A 461 8.78 -15.19 -20.82
N THR A 462 7.63 -15.10 -20.17
CA THR A 462 6.35 -14.96 -20.87
C THR A 462 6.01 -13.48 -20.91
N VAL A 463 5.92 -12.93 -22.12
CA VAL A 463 5.45 -11.56 -22.32
C VAL A 463 3.93 -11.60 -22.36
N LEU A 464 3.30 -10.86 -21.45
CA LEU A 464 1.84 -10.76 -21.35
C LEU A 464 1.30 -9.58 -22.16
N CYS A 465 2.06 -8.49 -22.26
CA CYS A 465 1.66 -7.34 -23.06
C CYS A 465 2.87 -6.61 -23.66
N HIS A 466 2.75 -6.25 -24.94
CA HIS A 466 3.65 -5.30 -25.60
C HIS A 466 3.05 -3.90 -25.53
N MET A 467 3.78 -2.97 -24.92
CA MET A 467 3.36 -1.58 -24.78
C MET A 467 3.75 -0.76 -26.01
N ALA A 468 2.98 0.29 -26.28
CA ALA A 468 3.29 1.24 -27.33
C ALA A 468 4.62 1.96 -27.05
N GLY A 469 5.36 2.29 -28.10
CA GLY A 469 6.58 3.07 -27.99
C GLY A 469 6.36 4.46 -27.40
N LEU A 470 7.46 5.13 -27.05
CA LEU A 470 7.41 6.51 -26.56
C LEU A 470 6.79 7.45 -27.61
N GLN A 471 6.03 8.44 -27.14
CA GLN A 471 5.47 9.46 -28.02
C GLN A 471 6.59 10.24 -28.74
N PRO A 472 6.38 10.68 -30.01
CA PRO A 472 7.40 11.42 -30.76
C PRO A 472 7.88 12.68 -30.01
N GLY A 473 9.18 12.75 -29.70
CA GLY A 473 9.79 13.84 -28.92
C GLY A 473 9.47 13.83 -27.42
N GLY A 474 8.78 12.80 -26.93
CA GLY A 474 8.39 12.62 -25.54
C GLY A 474 9.21 11.55 -24.82
N HIS A 475 9.15 11.59 -23.49
CA HIS A 475 9.73 10.60 -22.57
C HIS A 475 8.64 9.68 -21.99
N MET A 476 7.47 9.69 -22.61
CA MET A 476 6.22 9.15 -22.08
C MET A 476 5.57 8.20 -23.07
N ALA A 477 5.08 7.07 -22.55
CA ALA A 477 4.16 6.18 -23.23
C ALA A 477 2.89 6.01 -22.40
N VAL A 478 1.74 6.10 -23.06
CA VAL A 478 0.43 5.91 -22.46
C VAL A 478 -0.37 5.01 -23.38
N GLY A 479 -1.03 4.02 -22.81
CA GLY A 479 -1.85 3.09 -23.57
C GLY A 479 -2.63 2.13 -22.68
N MET A 480 -3.17 1.11 -23.31
CA MET A 480 -3.97 0.07 -22.66
C MET A 480 -3.51 -1.30 -23.15
N CYS A 481 -3.35 -2.23 -22.22
CA CYS A 481 -3.17 -3.65 -22.50
C CYS A 481 -4.53 -4.34 -22.33
N SER A 482 -5.10 -4.85 -23.42
CA SER A 482 -6.26 -5.76 -23.40
C SER A 482 -5.76 -7.20 -23.47
N GLY A 483 -6.31 -8.10 -22.66
CA GLY A 483 -6.00 -9.53 -22.74
C GLY A 483 -4.75 -9.91 -21.92
N LEU A 484 -4.72 -9.54 -20.63
CA LEU A 484 -3.73 -10.12 -19.71
C LEU A 484 -4.06 -11.59 -19.41
N GLY A 485 -5.27 -12.04 -19.70
CA GLY A 485 -5.81 -13.31 -19.23
C GLY A 485 -6.17 -13.20 -17.75
N ALA A 486 -7.10 -14.06 -17.29
CA ALA A 486 -7.43 -14.17 -15.88
C ALA A 486 -6.19 -14.45 -15.01
N ARG A 487 -5.26 -15.27 -15.51
CA ARG A 487 -3.98 -15.56 -14.83
C ARG A 487 -3.02 -14.38 -14.82
N GLY A 488 -2.92 -13.59 -15.89
CA GLY A 488 -2.10 -12.38 -15.88
C GLY A 488 -2.63 -11.32 -14.92
N ALA A 489 -3.95 -11.14 -14.85
CA ALA A 489 -4.59 -10.27 -13.84
C ALA A 489 -4.32 -10.76 -12.41
N HIS A 490 -4.36 -12.08 -12.18
CA HIS A 490 -3.97 -12.69 -10.91
C HIS A 490 -2.51 -12.35 -10.54
N MET A 491 -1.56 -12.66 -11.43
CA MET A 491 -0.14 -12.40 -11.22
C MET A 491 0.16 -10.91 -10.99
N LEU A 492 -0.55 -10.02 -11.69
CA LEU A 492 -0.43 -8.57 -11.49
C LEU A 492 -0.83 -8.17 -10.06
N LEU A 493 -1.97 -8.65 -9.58
CA LEU A 493 -2.51 -8.33 -8.25
C LEU A 493 -1.73 -9.01 -7.11
N GLN A 494 -1.00 -10.09 -7.41
CA GLN A 494 -0.07 -10.75 -6.48
C GLN A 494 1.34 -10.13 -6.48
N ASN A 495 1.57 -9.08 -7.27
CA ASN A 495 2.89 -8.45 -7.46
C ASN A 495 3.90 -9.47 -8.01
N GLU A 496 3.61 -10.14 -9.12
CA GLU A 496 4.51 -11.12 -9.75
C GLU A 496 5.01 -10.71 -11.13
N LEU A 497 4.47 -9.61 -11.65
CA LEU A 497 4.83 -9.08 -12.96
C LEU A 497 5.95 -8.05 -12.87
N PHE A 498 6.70 -7.96 -13.96
CA PHE A 498 7.79 -7.02 -14.14
C PHE A 498 7.56 -6.23 -15.42
N LEU A 499 7.86 -4.94 -15.37
CA LEU A 499 7.96 -4.11 -16.57
C LEU A 499 9.42 -4.08 -17.01
N ASN A 500 9.66 -4.37 -18.28
CA ASN A 500 10.98 -4.35 -18.91
C ASN A 500 11.01 -3.32 -20.05
N VAL A 501 12.10 -2.56 -20.13
CA VAL A 501 12.34 -1.55 -21.16
C VAL A 501 13.65 -1.85 -21.87
N GLY A 502 13.56 -2.19 -23.15
CA GLY A 502 14.70 -2.44 -24.03
C GLY A 502 15.05 -1.21 -24.86
N THR A 503 16.34 -0.93 -24.98
CA THR A 503 16.89 0.13 -25.84
C THR A 503 17.73 -0.47 -26.96
N LYS A 504 18.14 0.34 -27.96
CA LYS A 504 18.96 -0.16 -29.07
C LYS A 504 20.26 -0.83 -28.60
N ASP A 505 20.87 -0.29 -27.55
CA ASP A 505 22.12 -0.83 -27.00
C ASP A 505 21.87 -2.04 -26.09
N PHE A 506 20.69 -2.13 -25.50
CA PHE A 506 20.29 -3.19 -24.57
C PHE A 506 18.92 -3.77 -24.99
N PRO A 507 18.87 -4.56 -26.09
CA PRO A 507 17.61 -5.05 -26.64
C PRO A 507 16.87 -6.01 -25.68
N ASP A 508 17.60 -6.73 -24.83
CA ASP A 508 17.00 -7.64 -23.84
C ASP A 508 16.38 -6.92 -22.63
N GLY A 509 16.76 -5.65 -22.41
CA GLY A 509 16.29 -4.81 -21.30
C GLY A 509 17.43 -3.98 -20.68
N GLU A 510 17.36 -2.64 -20.80
CA GLU A 510 18.23 -1.71 -20.05
C GLU A 510 17.69 -1.46 -18.64
N LEU A 511 16.37 -1.31 -18.53
CA LEU A 511 15.67 -1.03 -17.28
C LEU A 511 14.62 -2.10 -17.03
N ARG A 512 14.52 -2.56 -15.80
CA ARG A 512 13.44 -3.44 -15.35
C ARG A 512 12.98 -3.00 -13.98
N GLY A 513 11.72 -3.26 -13.68
CA GLY A 513 11.16 -2.97 -12.38
C GLY A 513 10.04 -3.93 -12.05
N HIS A 514 9.91 -4.20 -10.76
CA HIS A 514 8.85 -5.01 -10.20
C HIS A 514 7.56 -4.19 -10.14
N VAL A 515 6.42 -4.78 -10.51
CA VAL A 515 5.11 -4.12 -10.38
C VAL A 515 4.55 -4.42 -9.00
N THR A 516 4.33 -3.37 -8.22
CA THR A 516 3.87 -3.46 -6.83
C THR A 516 2.60 -2.64 -6.61
N ALA A 517 1.65 -3.21 -5.88
CA ALA A 517 0.49 -2.48 -5.37
C ALA A 517 0.88 -1.64 -4.14
N LEU A 518 0.67 -0.34 -4.24
CA LEU A 518 0.84 0.60 -3.14
C LEU A 518 -0.52 0.97 -2.57
N CYS A 519 -0.69 0.71 -1.27
CA CYS A 519 -1.94 1.02 -0.61
C CYS A 519 -2.27 2.52 -0.72
N TYR A 520 -3.56 2.84 -0.83
CA TYR A 520 -4.03 4.23 -0.89
C TYR A 520 -3.46 5.08 0.27
N SER A 521 -2.88 6.23 -0.06
CA SER A 521 -2.28 7.15 0.93
C SER A 521 -3.24 8.23 1.44
N GLY A 522 -4.42 8.37 0.84
CA GLY A 522 -5.35 9.46 1.15
C GLY A 522 -5.08 10.76 0.39
N HIS A 523 -4.13 10.76 -0.54
CA HIS A 523 -3.81 11.92 -1.39
C HIS A 523 -4.04 11.59 -2.86
N SER A 524 -4.86 12.41 -3.53
CA SER A 524 -5.21 12.22 -4.96
C SER A 524 -4.03 12.42 -5.91
N ALA A 525 -2.93 13.02 -5.44
CA ALA A 525 -1.76 13.30 -6.26
C ALA A 525 -1.18 12.06 -6.98
N ARG A 526 -1.35 10.85 -6.40
CA ARG A 526 -0.93 9.58 -7.03
C ARG A 526 -1.80 9.14 -8.22
N TYR A 527 -3.01 9.69 -8.36
CA TYR A 527 -3.97 9.34 -9.41
C TYR A 527 -4.00 10.37 -10.54
N ASP A 528 -3.69 11.62 -10.22
CA ASP A 528 -3.84 12.74 -11.16
C ASP A 528 -2.56 13.05 -11.96
N ARG A 529 -1.39 12.62 -11.49
CA ARG A 529 -0.08 12.88 -12.12
C ARG A 529 0.77 11.63 -12.08
N LEU A 530 1.86 11.60 -12.82
CA LEU A 530 2.89 10.57 -12.68
C LEU A 530 3.95 10.98 -11.66
N PRO A 531 4.63 10.02 -11.01
CA PRO A 531 5.70 10.37 -10.09
C PRO A 531 6.93 10.82 -10.86
N VAL A 532 7.65 11.77 -10.28
CA VAL A 532 8.88 12.32 -10.86
C VAL A 532 9.97 11.26 -10.79
N PRO A 533 10.55 10.81 -11.91
CA PRO A 533 11.62 9.84 -11.89
C PRO A 533 12.90 10.46 -11.30
N LEU A 534 13.56 9.70 -10.43
CA LEU A 534 14.85 10.01 -9.85
C LEU A 534 15.91 9.18 -10.58
N ALA A 535 16.67 9.84 -11.45
CA ALA A 535 17.66 9.21 -12.31
C ALA A 535 19.05 9.83 -12.08
N GLY A 536 20.09 9.01 -12.15
CA GLY A 536 21.47 9.49 -12.08
C GLY A 536 21.82 10.46 -13.23
N ALA A 537 21.19 10.30 -14.40
CA ALA A 537 21.33 11.19 -15.54
C ALA A 537 20.77 12.60 -15.30
N LEU A 538 19.87 12.76 -14.33
CA LEU A 538 19.28 14.06 -13.95
C LEU A 538 20.12 14.79 -12.88
N VAL A 539 21.15 14.14 -12.33
CA VAL A 539 22.09 14.75 -11.38
C VAL A 539 23.09 15.62 -12.16
N LEU A 540 23.59 16.67 -11.51
CA LEU A 540 24.63 17.53 -12.07
C LEU A 540 25.91 17.43 -11.21
N PRO A 541 27.03 16.91 -11.76
CA PRO A 541 27.15 16.29 -13.08
C PRO A 541 26.42 14.92 -13.15
N PRO A 542 26.04 14.45 -14.36
CA PRO A 542 25.36 13.16 -14.52
C PRO A 542 26.16 11.99 -13.95
N VAL A 543 25.47 11.10 -13.24
CA VAL A 543 26.07 9.92 -12.60
C VAL A 543 25.46 8.65 -13.19
N ARG A 544 26.31 7.65 -13.46
CA ARG A 544 25.84 6.29 -13.77
C ARG A 544 25.59 5.55 -12.48
N SER A 545 24.35 5.11 -12.27
CA SER A 545 23.87 4.47 -11.06
C SER A 545 22.91 3.34 -11.42
N GLN A 546 23.11 2.16 -10.86
CA GLN A 546 22.14 1.06 -11.01
C GLN A 546 20.83 1.34 -10.27
N ALA A 547 20.87 2.23 -9.27
CA ALA A 547 19.71 2.65 -8.51
C ALA A 547 18.90 3.71 -9.25
N ALA A 548 17.58 3.60 -9.11
CA ALA A 548 16.61 4.57 -9.58
C ALA A 548 15.54 4.80 -8.51
N GLY A 549 14.70 5.80 -8.71
CA GLY A 549 13.55 6.02 -7.85
C GLY A 549 12.45 6.76 -8.57
N HIS A 550 11.34 6.93 -7.89
CA HIS A 550 10.38 7.96 -8.26
C HIS A 550 9.86 8.67 -7.00
N ALA A 551 9.38 9.90 -7.17
CA ALA A 551 8.93 10.73 -6.07
C ALA A 551 7.58 11.38 -6.38
N TRP A 552 6.70 11.34 -5.39
CA TRP A 552 5.45 12.07 -5.35
C TRP A 552 5.61 13.26 -4.42
N LEU A 553 5.18 14.44 -4.87
CA LEU A 553 5.12 15.63 -4.04
C LEU A 553 3.77 16.32 -4.28
N SER A 554 3.09 16.67 -3.18
CA SER A 554 1.85 17.44 -3.23
C SER A 554 1.77 18.39 -2.05
N LEU A 555 1.16 19.55 -2.29
CA LEU A 555 0.88 20.54 -1.26
C LEU A 555 -0.61 20.53 -0.95
N ASP A 556 -0.97 20.39 0.31
CA ASP A 556 -2.36 20.52 0.73
C ASP A 556 -2.82 21.98 0.83
N THR A 557 -4.11 22.18 1.14
CA THR A 557 -4.70 23.52 1.30
C THR A 557 -4.12 24.32 2.46
N HIS A 558 -3.39 23.67 3.36
CA HIS A 558 -2.70 24.28 4.50
C HIS A 558 -1.19 24.44 4.25
N CYS A 559 -0.74 24.24 3.00
CA CYS A 559 0.66 24.30 2.58
C CYS A 559 1.57 23.25 3.25
N HIS A 560 1.03 22.13 3.72
CA HIS A 560 1.87 21.00 4.11
C HIS A 560 2.31 20.23 2.87
N LEU A 561 3.62 19.94 2.80
CA LEU A 561 4.21 19.12 1.76
C LEU A 561 4.07 17.64 2.13
N HIS A 562 3.17 16.95 1.43
CA HIS A 562 3.07 15.50 1.46
C HIS A 562 3.98 14.94 0.38
N TYR A 563 4.88 14.06 0.79
CA TYR A 563 5.81 13.46 -0.15
C TYR A 563 6.00 11.98 0.12
N GLU A 564 6.35 11.29 -0.96
CA GLU A 564 6.66 9.88 -0.94
C GLU A 564 7.72 9.58 -1.96
N VAL A 565 8.72 8.81 -1.54
CA VAL A 565 9.83 8.43 -2.40
C VAL A 565 9.99 6.93 -2.32
N LEU A 566 10.06 6.32 -3.49
CA LEU A 566 10.31 4.90 -3.69
C LEU A 566 11.59 4.73 -4.47
N LEU A 567 12.45 3.84 -4.00
CA LEU A 567 13.77 3.58 -4.55
C LEU A 567 13.90 2.10 -4.89
N ALA A 568 14.61 1.82 -5.99
CA ALA A 568 14.97 0.48 -6.42
C ALA A 568 16.46 0.43 -6.79
N GLY A 569 17.06 -0.76 -6.76
CA GLY A 569 18.45 -0.96 -7.16
C GLY A 569 19.52 -0.40 -6.22
N LEU A 570 19.19 -0.16 -4.95
CA LEU A 570 20.16 0.24 -3.91
C LEU A 570 21.01 -0.98 -3.52
N GLY A 571 22.02 -1.32 -4.33
CA GLY A 571 22.85 -2.51 -4.12
C GLY A 571 23.41 -2.63 -2.70
N GLY A 572 23.10 -3.74 -2.01
CA GLY A 572 23.71 -4.23 -0.76
C GLY A 572 23.77 -3.29 0.46
N SER A 573 23.27 -2.07 0.33
CA SER A 573 23.35 -0.98 1.33
C SER A 573 22.00 -0.68 1.95
N GLU A 574 21.13 -1.69 2.09
CA GLU A 574 19.91 -1.59 2.90
C GLU A 574 20.19 -1.21 4.37
N GLN A 575 21.46 -1.29 4.78
CA GLN A 575 21.99 -0.85 6.07
C GLN A 575 22.49 0.61 6.08
N GLY A 576 22.56 1.27 4.92
CA GLY A 576 22.98 2.66 4.77
C GLY A 576 21.82 3.64 4.97
N THR A 577 22.09 4.75 5.66
CA THR A 577 21.09 5.82 5.81
C THR A 577 20.89 6.55 4.48
N VAL A 578 19.70 6.45 3.90
CA VAL A 578 19.30 7.25 2.75
C VAL A 578 18.75 8.58 3.25
N THR A 579 19.07 9.68 2.56
CA THR A 579 18.55 11.01 2.89
C THR A 579 17.84 11.62 1.70
N ALA A 580 16.59 12.03 1.91
CA ALA A 580 15.82 12.76 0.91
C ALA A 580 16.05 14.26 1.11
N HIS A 581 16.49 14.96 0.05
CA HIS A 581 16.71 16.40 0.05
C HIS A 581 15.81 17.07 -0.97
N LEU A 582 15.18 18.17 -0.57
CA LEU A 582 14.52 19.09 -1.49
C LEU A 582 15.53 20.16 -1.92
N LEU A 583 15.79 20.22 -3.22
CA LEU A 583 16.70 21.19 -3.83
C LEU A 583 15.89 22.32 -4.47
N GLY A 584 16.38 23.55 -4.33
CA GLY A 584 15.88 24.71 -5.08
C GLY A 584 16.15 24.59 -6.59
N PRO A 585 15.63 25.52 -7.40
CA PRO A 585 15.76 25.48 -8.85
C PRO A 585 17.22 25.39 -9.32
N PRO A 586 17.50 24.66 -10.42
CA PRO A 586 18.85 24.41 -10.90
C PRO A 586 19.58 25.71 -11.28
N GLY A 587 20.88 25.80 -10.96
CA GLY A 587 21.75 26.92 -11.36
C GLY A 587 21.88 28.07 -10.36
N MET A 588 21.16 28.03 -9.23
CA MET A 588 21.44 28.90 -8.08
C MET A 588 21.98 28.06 -6.91
N PRO A 589 22.92 28.56 -6.09
CA PRO A 589 23.20 28.00 -4.77
C PRO A 589 21.95 28.20 -3.90
N GLY A 590 20.95 27.35 -4.14
CA GLY A 590 19.66 27.42 -3.50
C GLY A 590 19.66 26.71 -2.15
N PRO A 591 18.72 27.04 -1.26
CA PRO A 591 18.52 26.30 -0.01
C PRO A 591 18.30 24.80 -0.29
N GLN A 592 19.18 23.97 0.24
CA GLN A 592 18.97 22.53 0.34
C GLN A 592 18.27 22.24 1.66
N ARG A 593 17.17 21.48 1.62
CA ARG A 593 16.47 21.04 2.83
C ARG A 593 16.45 19.53 2.91
N LEU A 594 17.01 18.98 4.00
CA LEU A 594 16.77 17.59 4.38
C LEU A 594 15.30 17.41 4.74
N LEU A 595 14.60 16.56 4.00
CA LEU A 595 13.24 16.14 4.30
C LEU A 595 13.25 15.10 5.42
N LYS A 596 13.94 13.97 5.19
CA LYS A 596 14.02 12.86 6.15
C LYS A 596 15.18 11.93 5.82
N GLY A 597 15.83 11.41 6.86
CA GLY A 597 16.70 10.24 6.77
C GLY A 597 15.88 8.97 7.01
N PHE A 598 16.10 7.92 6.22
CA PHE A 598 15.39 6.66 6.33
C PHE A 598 16.29 5.48 5.97
N TYR A 599 15.85 4.28 6.37
CA TYR A 599 16.46 3.01 6.02
C TYR A 599 15.48 2.25 5.11
N GLY A 600 16.01 1.52 4.13
CA GLY A 600 15.21 0.78 3.15
C GLY A 600 14.82 1.57 1.90
N SER A 601 13.84 1.06 1.17
CA SER A 601 13.46 1.51 -0.18
C SER A 601 12.35 2.57 -0.25
N GLU A 602 11.73 2.93 0.89
CA GLU A 602 10.58 3.84 0.91
C GLU A 602 10.64 4.87 2.03
N VAL A 603 10.24 6.11 1.74
CA VAL A 603 9.95 7.12 2.75
C VAL A 603 8.67 7.90 2.44
N LYS A 604 7.88 8.16 3.49
CA LYS A 604 6.62 8.90 3.44
C LYS A 604 6.57 9.96 4.55
N SER A 605 5.93 11.09 4.26
CA SER A 605 5.51 12.10 5.24
C SER A 605 4.07 12.53 5.02
#